data_AF-A0A9Q1DVN8-F1
#
_entry.id   AF-A0A9Q1DVN8-F1
#
_cell.length_a   1.000
_cell.length_b   1.000
_cell.length_c   1.000
_cell.angle_alpha   90.00
_cell.angle_beta   90.00
_cell.angle_gamma   90.00
#
_symmetry.space_group_name_H-M   'P 1'
#
loop_
_entity.id
_entity.type
_entity.pdbx_description
1 polymer ?
#
loop_
_entity_poly.entity_id
_entity_poly.type
_entity_poly.pdbx_seq_one_letter_code
_entity_poly.pdbx_strand_id
1 'polypeptide(L)'
;MVILSTGTNDMSITDLETRALLDIWGEQDVQTALDGNFRNSHVYRDVACRLGEMGFERTPEQCRIRVKSLKRQYYQAKEGTKKNGQYHKICKFYDEMERILSNRPHIDPQDMMDSTAIGDETMDGTEEEGDVGIDHPQEAYVESTGECSYAEHPVKLEYPPLPIPVTVGNSTTPRQNNIQSGLSGTRPKRSKKRYTNLSLDKLMEKFLEQSMEAEENFYKYEEQRLRVEDRRREAEHSRELQMLQVLGQMFAGISSPAATPAPPHSHPSQMAPPTAATHPPHVHHHHRPAEHPNRGMASAPAHPLVIERSFSLGNAMQRSAENLLPLVRNIVPPLTQKKHKGQDGRVGIIGGCREYTGAPYFAAISALKVGADLSHVFCTKDAATVIKSYSPELIVHPVLDGSNAVDEVEKWLPRLHSIVVGPGLGRDDKLLKNAKEIIEKSKARDIPIIIDADGLWLVAQQPSVIQGYQKGILTPNFMEFSRLYEAVHHEPLDSRDNQRSVMQLSAAMGNLTVVLKGEEDIITDGNRVIVCSQEGSGRRCGGQGDLLSGSLGVLAHWAFSVPAETMKSTTPPLVAAYGACALTRQCNRQAFHKHGRATTTSDMIQEIGSAFKTLFES
;
A
#
# COMPACT_ATOMS: atom_id res chain seq x y z
N MET A 1 -19.84 40.41 -38.12
CA MET A 1 -21.21 39.91 -37.98
C MET A 1 -21.34 38.77 -38.98
N VAL A 2 -21.61 37.52 -38.58
CA VAL A 2 -21.95 37.00 -37.23
C VAL A 2 -20.68 36.62 -36.43
N ILE A 3 -20.82 36.36 -35.12
CA ILE A 3 -19.74 35.90 -34.23
C ILE A 3 -19.85 34.38 -34.09
N LEU A 4 -18.74 33.66 -34.27
CA LEU A 4 -18.65 32.24 -33.90
C LEU A 4 -18.45 32.14 -32.39
N SER A 5 -19.42 31.57 -31.69
CA SER A 5 -19.36 31.35 -30.24
C SER A 5 -18.84 29.94 -29.96
N THR A 6 -17.64 29.83 -29.43
CA THR A 6 -17.13 28.57 -28.86
C THR A 6 -17.60 28.41 -27.41
N GLY A 7 -18.02 27.20 -27.05
CA GLY A 7 -18.57 26.84 -25.74
C GLY A 7 -19.87 26.02 -25.88
N THR A 8 -20.20 25.12 -24.96
CA THR A 8 -19.61 24.86 -23.63
C THR A 8 -19.36 23.37 -23.41
N ASN A 9 -18.17 23.01 -22.93
CA ASN A 9 -17.82 21.65 -22.54
C ASN A 9 -18.30 21.40 -21.10
N ASP A 10 -19.61 21.21 -20.93
CA ASP A 10 -20.29 21.15 -19.62
C ASP A 10 -20.66 19.72 -19.20
N MET A 11 -20.94 19.55 -17.92
CA MET A 11 -20.94 18.28 -17.19
C MET A 11 -22.22 17.45 -17.36
N SER A 12 -22.06 16.15 -17.09
CA SER A 12 -23.08 15.07 -17.12
C SER A 12 -23.51 14.55 -18.50
N ILE A 13 -23.70 13.23 -18.57
CA ILE A 13 -24.31 12.54 -19.72
C ILE A 13 -25.83 12.73 -19.62
N THR A 14 -26.45 13.25 -20.67
CA THR A 14 -27.86 13.67 -20.64
C THR A 14 -28.84 12.48 -20.63
N ASP A 15 -30.12 12.73 -20.31
CA ASP A 15 -31.16 11.69 -20.38
C ASP A 15 -31.37 11.13 -21.80
N LEU A 16 -31.22 11.99 -22.83
CA LEU A 16 -31.43 11.60 -24.23
C LEU A 16 -30.27 10.72 -24.70
N GLU A 17 -29.06 11.17 -24.43
CA GLU A 17 -27.80 10.48 -24.67
C GLU A 17 -27.71 9.16 -23.88
N THR A 18 -28.23 9.12 -22.65
CA THR A 18 -28.30 7.88 -21.86
C THR A 18 -29.23 6.85 -22.51
N ARG A 19 -30.33 7.26 -23.15
CA ARG A 19 -31.19 6.34 -23.90
C ARG A 19 -30.51 5.85 -25.18
N ALA A 20 -29.91 6.75 -25.96
CA ALA A 20 -29.14 6.36 -27.15
C ALA A 20 -28.04 5.33 -26.81
N LEU A 21 -27.29 5.58 -25.73
CA LEU A 21 -26.30 4.63 -25.21
C LEU A 21 -26.93 3.30 -24.77
N LEU A 22 -28.09 3.31 -24.10
CA LEU A 22 -28.76 2.08 -23.65
C LEU A 22 -29.42 1.30 -24.80
N ASP A 23 -29.90 1.96 -25.85
CA ASP A 23 -30.43 1.28 -27.04
C ASP A 23 -29.30 0.62 -27.82
N ILE A 24 -28.21 1.33 -28.14
CA ILE A 24 -27.00 0.74 -28.77
C ILE A 24 -26.43 -0.39 -27.89
N TRP A 25 -26.27 -0.15 -26.58
CA TRP A 25 -25.76 -1.17 -25.67
C TRP A 25 -26.69 -2.38 -25.54
N GLY A 26 -27.99 -2.20 -25.81
CA GLY A 26 -29.00 -3.26 -25.83
C GLY A 26 -29.08 -4.06 -27.13
N GLU A 27 -28.34 -3.69 -28.18
CA GLU A 27 -28.33 -4.40 -29.46
C GLU A 27 -27.77 -5.82 -29.32
N GLN A 28 -28.30 -6.76 -30.10
CA GLN A 28 -28.02 -8.20 -29.93
C GLN A 28 -26.56 -8.56 -30.25
N ASP A 29 -25.96 -7.90 -31.24
CA ASP A 29 -24.54 -8.03 -31.59
C ASP A 29 -23.65 -7.51 -30.45
N VAL A 30 -23.96 -6.33 -29.90
CA VAL A 30 -23.24 -5.72 -28.76
C VAL A 30 -23.36 -6.60 -27.52
N GLN A 31 -24.56 -7.09 -27.19
CA GLN A 31 -24.78 -8.00 -26.05
C GLN A 31 -24.09 -9.35 -26.23
N THR A 32 -23.97 -9.87 -27.46
CA THR A 32 -23.24 -11.11 -27.76
C THR A 32 -21.73 -10.90 -27.71
N ALA A 33 -21.20 -9.78 -28.21
CA ALA A 33 -19.77 -9.45 -28.12
C ALA A 33 -19.29 -9.18 -26.67
N LEU A 34 -20.22 -8.80 -25.78
CA LEU A 34 -19.99 -8.67 -24.35
C LEU A 34 -20.15 -9.98 -23.57
N ASP A 35 -20.63 -11.07 -24.18
CA ASP A 35 -20.90 -12.32 -23.47
C ASP A 35 -19.66 -13.21 -23.39
N GLY A 36 -19.33 -13.67 -22.18
CA GLY A 36 -18.13 -14.48 -21.92
C GLY A 36 -16.76 -13.81 -22.16
N ASN A 37 -16.71 -12.56 -22.64
CA ASN A 37 -15.47 -11.91 -23.07
C ASN A 37 -14.95 -10.86 -22.07
N PHE A 38 -13.78 -11.15 -21.49
CA PHE A 38 -13.06 -10.28 -20.54
C PHE A 38 -12.44 -9.04 -21.21
N ARG A 39 -11.97 -9.16 -22.47
CA ARG A 39 -11.28 -8.11 -23.24
C ARG A 39 -12.25 -7.36 -24.15
N ASN A 40 -13.21 -6.66 -23.55
CA ASN A 40 -14.31 -5.97 -24.23
C ASN A 40 -14.07 -4.47 -24.56
N SER A 41 -12.81 -4.00 -24.52
CA SER A 41 -12.43 -2.61 -24.88
C SER A 41 -12.86 -2.21 -26.31
N HIS A 42 -12.68 -3.11 -27.27
CA HIS A 42 -13.09 -2.93 -28.66
C HIS A 42 -14.62 -2.78 -28.83
N VAL A 43 -15.43 -3.42 -27.99
CA VAL A 43 -16.89 -3.31 -28.03
C VAL A 43 -17.35 -1.91 -27.60
N TYR A 44 -16.76 -1.37 -26.53
CA TYR A 44 -17.06 0.01 -26.11
C TYR A 44 -16.55 1.06 -27.11
N ARG A 45 -15.57 0.72 -27.97
CA ARG A 45 -15.12 1.56 -29.08
C ARG A 45 -16.13 1.62 -30.22
N ASP A 46 -16.75 0.49 -30.57
CA ASP A 46 -17.88 0.42 -31.50
C ASP A 46 -19.10 1.19 -30.95
N VAL A 47 -19.50 0.92 -29.70
CA VAL A 47 -20.60 1.65 -29.02
C VAL A 47 -20.37 3.17 -29.01
N ALA A 48 -19.14 3.64 -28.76
CA ALA A 48 -18.81 5.06 -28.82
C ALA A 48 -18.87 5.63 -30.24
N CYS A 49 -18.50 4.85 -31.27
CA CYS A 49 -18.61 5.25 -32.66
C CYS A 49 -20.08 5.43 -33.08
N ARG A 50 -20.93 4.42 -32.85
CA ARG A 50 -22.37 4.48 -33.12
C ARG A 50 -23.05 5.63 -32.36
N LEU A 51 -22.63 5.90 -31.12
CA LEU A 51 -23.14 7.03 -30.32
C LEU A 51 -22.71 8.39 -30.90
N GLY A 52 -21.49 8.48 -31.44
CA GLY A 52 -21.00 9.65 -32.19
C GLY A 52 -21.77 9.90 -33.49
N GLU A 53 -22.13 8.85 -34.23
CA GLU A 53 -22.98 8.95 -35.43
C GLU A 53 -24.38 9.52 -35.12
N MET A 54 -24.89 9.30 -33.91
CA MET A 54 -26.12 9.91 -33.39
C MET A 54 -25.94 11.36 -32.89
N GLY A 55 -24.74 11.94 -33.03
CA GLY A 55 -24.40 13.31 -32.63
C GLY A 55 -23.93 13.47 -31.18
N PHE A 56 -23.57 12.38 -30.50
CA PHE A 56 -23.12 12.39 -29.10
C PHE A 56 -21.66 11.93 -28.98
N GLU A 57 -20.71 12.87 -29.12
CA GLU A 57 -19.27 12.58 -29.00
C GLU A 57 -18.91 12.16 -27.56
N ARG A 58 -18.58 10.87 -27.37
CA ARG A 58 -18.10 10.30 -26.10
C ARG A 58 -16.95 9.34 -26.32
N THR A 59 -16.08 9.21 -25.31
CA THR A 59 -15.01 8.21 -25.35
C THR A 59 -15.53 6.80 -25.00
N PRO A 60 -14.86 5.73 -25.43
CA PRO A 60 -15.22 4.35 -25.07
C PRO A 60 -15.34 4.13 -23.56
N GLU A 61 -14.44 4.76 -22.79
CA GLU A 61 -14.43 4.66 -21.34
C GLU A 61 -15.59 5.43 -20.69
N GLN A 62 -16.01 6.57 -21.24
CA GLN A 62 -17.21 7.28 -20.77
C GLN A 62 -18.47 6.42 -20.95
N CYS A 63 -18.61 5.75 -22.09
CA CYS A 63 -19.70 4.79 -22.35
C CYS A 63 -19.65 3.61 -21.36
N ARG A 64 -18.48 3.01 -21.15
CA ARG A 64 -18.24 1.91 -20.20
C ARG A 64 -18.59 2.29 -18.76
N ILE A 65 -18.11 3.43 -18.27
CA ILE A 65 -18.38 3.94 -16.92
C ILE A 65 -19.87 4.21 -16.74
N ARG A 66 -20.54 4.80 -17.74
CA ARG A 66 -21.98 5.08 -17.69
C ARG A 66 -22.81 3.79 -17.60
N VAL A 67 -22.51 2.78 -18.42
CA VAL A 67 -23.16 1.46 -18.35
C VAL A 67 -22.89 0.78 -16.99
N LYS A 68 -21.66 0.85 -16.46
CA LYS A 68 -21.32 0.30 -15.13
C LYS A 68 -22.12 0.97 -14.00
N SER A 69 -22.30 2.30 -14.07
CA SER A 69 -23.14 3.05 -13.11
C SER A 69 -24.62 2.67 -13.20
N LEU A 70 -25.16 2.54 -14.42
CA LEU A 70 -26.56 2.16 -14.64
C LEU A 70 -26.86 0.73 -14.17
N LYS A 71 -25.94 -0.22 -14.42
CA LYS A 71 -26.01 -1.58 -13.84
C LYS A 71 -26.10 -1.54 -12.30
N ARG A 72 -25.22 -0.77 -11.63
CA ARG A 72 -25.23 -0.62 -10.16
C ARG A 72 -26.57 -0.07 -9.65
N GLN A 73 -27.11 0.97 -10.28
CA GLN A 73 -28.42 1.55 -9.91
C GLN A 73 -29.58 0.55 -10.09
N TYR A 74 -29.57 -0.20 -11.20
CA TYR A 74 -30.57 -1.23 -11.49
C TYR A 74 -30.54 -2.37 -10.45
N TYR A 75 -29.37 -2.94 -10.15
CA TYR A 75 -29.27 -4.00 -9.13
C TYR A 75 -29.67 -3.49 -7.74
N GLN A 76 -29.28 -2.28 -7.34
CA GLN A 76 -29.73 -1.67 -6.07
C GLN A 76 -31.26 -1.45 -6.02
N ALA A 77 -31.88 -1.05 -7.13
CA ALA A 77 -33.34 -0.94 -7.23
C ALA A 77 -34.04 -2.32 -7.14
N LYS A 78 -33.39 -3.37 -7.63
CA LYS A 78 -33.90 -4.76 -7.65
C LYS A 78 -33.73 -5.47 -6.31
N GLU A 79 -32.60 -5.27 -5.63
CA GLU A 79 -32.30 -5.79 -4.28
C GLU A 79 -33.10 -5.10 -3.16
N GLY A 80 -33.63 -3.89 -3.40
CA GLY A 80 -34.55 -3.19 -2.48
C GLY A 80 -35.91 -3.89 -2.24
N THR A 81 -36.07 -5.13 -2.68
CA THR A 81 -37.30 -5.92 -2.70
C THR A 81 -37.74 -6.38 -1.30
N LYS A 82 -38.38 -5.47 -0.56
CA LYS A 82 -39.50 -5.84 0.33
C LYS A 82 -40.49 -4.73 0.70
N LYS A 83 -40.19 -3.44 0.48
CA LYS A 83 -41.11 -2.34 0.83
C LYS A 83 -41.10 -1.19 -0.19
N ASN A 84 -42.29 -0.72 -0.56
CA ASN A 84 -42.63 0.58 -1.15
C ASN A 84 -42.35 0.85 -2.64
N GLY A 85 -41.78 -0.08 -3.44
CA GLY A 85 -41.99 -0.14 -4.90
C GLY A 85 -41.64 1.11 -5.74
N GLN A 86 -40.64 1.90 -5.35
CA GLN A 86 -40.25 3.16 -6.02
C GLN A 86 -39.00 2.97 -6.89
N TYR A 87 -39.00 1.96 -7.77
CA TYR A 87 -37.87 1.55 -8.62
C TYR A 87 -37.30 2.74 -9.43
N HIS A 88 -38.18 3.49 -10.10
CA HIS A 88 -37.85 4.67 -10.91
C HIS A 88 -37.26 5.87 -10.16
N LYS A 89 -37.24 5.85 -8.81
CA LYS A 89 -36.51 6.83 -8.00
C LYS A 89 -35.05 6.43 -7.73
N ILE A 90 -34.71 5.15 -7.84
CA ILE A 90 -33.37 4.61 -7.58
C ILE A 90 -32.62 4.38 -8.90
N CYS A 91 -33.31 3.83 -9.91
CA CYS A 91 -32.83 3.74 -11.27
C CYS A 91 -33.84 4.40 -12.22
N LYS A 92 -33.47 5.54 -12.80
CA LYS A 92 -34.35 6.33 -13.69
C LYS A 92 -34.71 5.60 -14.99
N PHE A 93 -33.84 4.68 -15.42
CA PHE A 93 -33.94 3.88 -16.65
C PHE A 93 -34.19 2.40 -16.30
N TYR A 94 -34.99 2.14 -15.25
CA TYR A 94 -35.19 0.78 -14.73
C TYR A 94 -35.76 -0.16 -15.80
N ASP A 95 -36.75 0.29 -16.57
CA ASP A 95 -37.45 -0.55 -17.54
C ASP A 95 -36.57 -0.84 -18.76
N GLU A 96 -35.75 0.11 -19.20
CA GLU A 96 -34.75 -0.08 -20.25
C GLU A 96 -33.63 -1.04 -19.80
N MET A 97 -33.19 -0.95 -18.53
CA MET A 97 -32.18 -1.84 -17.96
C MET A 97 -32.71 -3.26 -17.71
N GLU A 98 -33.95 -3.40 -17.24
CA GLU A 98 -34.64 -4.69 -17.08
C GLU A 98 -34.80 -5.36 -18.46
N ARG A 99 -35.31 -4.65 -19.48
CA ARG A 99 -35.40 -5.14 -20.87
C ARG A 99 -34.11 -5.79 -21.38
N ILE A 100 -32.95 -5.20 -21.08
CA ILE A 100 -31.63 -5.68 -21.56
C ILE A 100 -31.08 -6.83 -20.69
N LEU A 101 -31.47 -6.91 -19.41
CA LEU A 101 -30.88 -7.84 -18.44
C LEU A 101 -31.78 -9.02 -18.01
N SER A 102 -33.10 -9.01 -18.26
CA SER A 102 -34.02 -10.06 -17.80
C SER A 102 -33.71 -11.47 -18.33
N ASN A 103 -33.08 -11.58 -19.50
CA ASN A 103 -32.85 -12.87 -20.19
C ASN A 103 -31.54 -13.59 -19.81
N ARG A 104 -30.72 -13.02 -18.90
CA ARG A 104 -29.49 -13.66 -18.42
C ARG A 104 -29.81 -14.58 -17.23
N PRO A 105 -29.24 -15.81 -17.14
CA PRO A 105 -29.39 -16.66 -15.97
C PRO A 105 -28.82 -15.96 -14.72
N HIS A 106 -29.30 -16.37 -13.53
CA HIS A 106 -29.01 -15.69 -12.27
C HIS A 106 -27.55 -15.88 -11.82
N ILE A 107 -26.65 -15.04 -12.33
CA ILE A 107 -25.26 -14.91 -11.89
C ILE A 107 -25.21 -14.15 -10.55
N ASP A 108 -24.27 -14.50 -9.68
CA ASP A 108 -24.06 -13.82 -8.40
C ASP A 108 -23.52 -12.38 -8.64
N PRO A 109 -24.02 -11.34 -7.95
CA PRO A 109 -23.50 -9.98 -8.07
C PRO A 109 -21.98 -9.85 -7.88
N GLN A 110 -21.35 -10.79 -7.16
CA GLN A 110 -19.90 -10.82 -6.95
C GLN A 110 -19.12 -11.18 -8.23
N ASP A 111 -19.52 -12.24 -8.95
CA ASP A 111 -18.79 -12.81 -10.11
C ASP A 111 -18.69 -11.84 -11.29
N MET A 112 -19.71 -10.99 -11.46
CA MET A 112 -19.74 -9.93 -12.48
C MET A 112 -18.77 -8.77 -12.20
N MET A 113 -18.24 -8.64 -10.97
CA MET A 113 -17.24 -7.61 -10.64
C MET A 113 -15.81 -8.11 -10.83
N ASP A 114 -15.51 -9.33 -10.38
CA ASP A 114 -14.16 -9.91 -10.46
C ASP A 114 -13.74 -10.27 -11.89
N SER A 115 -14.69 -10.41 -12.83
CA SER A 115 -14.45 -10.61 -14.27
C SER A 115 -13.68 -9.48 -14.99
N THR A 116 -13.19 -8.46 -14.26
CA THR A 116 -12.28 -7.40 -14.76
C THR A 116 -11.04 -7.16 -13.88
N ALA A 117 -10.72 -8.10 -12.98
CA ALA A 117 -9.60 -7.99 -12.02
C ALA A 117 -8.32 -8.75 -12.42
N ILE A 118 -8.04 -8.85 -13.73
CA ILE A 118 -6.75 -9.32 -14.26
C ILE A 118 -6.21 -8.22 -15.21
N GLY A 119 -4.94 -7.85 -15.04
CA GLY A 119 -4.35 -6.69 -15.70
C GLY A 119 -4.13 -6.86 -17.20
N ASP A 120 -4.26 -5.76 -17.95
CA ASP A 120 -4.12 -5.72 -19.41
C ASP A 120 -2.88 -4.91 -19.85
N GLU A 121 -1.73 -5.19 -19.24
CA GLU A 121 -0.42 -4.67 -19.70
C GLU A 121 0.12 -5.49 -20.89
N THR A 122 -0.66 -5.65 -21.97
CA THR A 122 -0.18 -6.22 -23.26
C THR A 122 -0.95 -5.71 -24.50
N MET A 123 -0.43 -4.66 -25.12
CA MET A 123 -0.43 -4.39 -26.58
C MET A 123 0.83 -3.53 -26.84
N ASP A 124 1.50 -3.56 -27.99
CA ASP A 124 1.15 -3.94 -29.37
C ASP A 124 2.42 -4.53 -30.05
N GLY A 125 2.43 -5.31 -31.15
CA GLY A 125 1.39 -5.87 -32.04
C GLY A 125 1.79 -7.29 -32.50
N THR A 126 1.52 -7.78 -33.72
CA THR A 126 1.04 -7.15 -34.96
C THR A 126 0.01 -8.04 -35.69
N GLU A 127 -0.66 -7.50 -36.71
CA GLU A 127 -1.62 -8.22 -37.57
C GLU A 127 -0.94 -9.22 -38.53
N GLU A 128 -1.70 -10.17 -39.06
CA GLU A 128 -1.22 -11.19 -40.02
C GLU A 128 -1.31 -10.69 -41.48
N GLU A 129 -0.18 -10.66 -42.20
CA GLU A 129 -0.15 -11.03 -43.63
C GLU A 129 0.72 -12.28 -43.79
N GLY A 130 0.41 -13.12 -44.79
CA GLY A 130 0.73 -14.55 -44.73
C GLY A 130 1.92 -15.06 -45.54
N ASP A 131 2.50 -16.14 -44.98
CA ASP A 131 2.98 -17.36 -45.64
C ASP A 131 4.51 -17.55 -45.91
N VAL A 132 4.92 -18.82 -45.73
CA VAL A 132 6.21 -19.53 -45.99
C VAL A 132 7.54 -18.91 -45.52
N GLY A 133 8.37 -19.65 -44.74
CA GLY A 133 9.82 -19.30 -44.76
C GLY A 133 10.95 -20.00 -43.99
N ILE A 134 10.76 -20.97 -43.07
CA ILE A 134 11.80 -21.93 -42.57
C ILE A 134 13.07 -21.40 -41.83
N ASP A 135 13.26 -21.92 -40.61
CA ASP A 135 14.48 -22.16 -39.80
C ASP A 135 15.50 -21.08 -39.33
N HIS A 136 15.98 -21.34 -38.11
CA HIS A 136 17.08 -20.78 -37.30
C HIS A 136 18.48 -21.18 -37.83
N PRO A 137 19.63 -20.55 -37.43
CA PRO A 137 19.98 -20.30 -36.00
C PRO A 137 20.93 -19.13 -35.60
N GLN A 138 20.94 -18.89 -34.28
CA GLN A 138 22.03 -18.53 -33.34
C GLN A 138 23.26 -17.70 -33.81
N GLU A 139 23.51 -16.57 -33.10
CA GLU A 139 24.71 -16.23 -32.27
C GLU A 139 24.82 -14.69 -32.10
N ALA A 140 25.67 -14.07 -31.27
CA ALA A 140 26.00 -14.21 -29.83
C ALA A 140 27.04 -13.10 -29.45
N TYR A 141 27.05 -12.60 -28.20
CA TYR A 141 28.01 -11.59 -27.66
C TYR A 141 28.02 -10.19 -28.37
N VAL A 142 28.62 -9.09 -27.86
CA VAL A 142 29.40 -8.80 -26.63
C VAL A 142 28.84 -7.52 -25.98
N GLU A 143 29.08 -7.29 -24.68
CA GLU A 143 28.94 -5.98 -24.02
C GLU A 143 29.92 -4.92 -24.56
N SER A 144 29.61 -3.63 -24.40
CA SER A 144 30.62 -2.57 -24.30
C SER A 144 30.11 -1.42 -23.43
N THR A 145 30.98 -0.89 -22.57
CA THR A 145 30.64 0.14 -21.57
C THR A 145 30.88 1.56 -22.10
N GLY A 146 30.03 2.50 -21.68
CA GLY A 146 30.19 3.93 -22.01
C GLY A 146 29.39 4.82 -21.08
N GLU A 147 30.05 5.41 -20.08
CA GLU A 147 29.46 6.46 -19.25
C GLU A 147 29.32 7.77 -20.06
N CYS A 148 28.23 8.50 -19.86
CA CYS A 148 28.19 9.92 -20.24
C CYS A 148 27.28 10.70 -19.29
N SER A 149 27.84 11.72 -18.63
CA SER A 149 27.12 12.59 -17.71
C SER A 149 26.52 13.79 -18.43
N TYR A 150 25.34 14.22 -18.00
CA TYR A 150 24.78 15.53 -18.37
C TYR A 150 24.31 16.28 -17.13
N ALA A 151 24.56 17.59 -17.12
CA ALA A 151 24.34 18.46 -15.96
C ALA A 151 22.93 19.03 -15.91
N GLU A 152 22.40 19.22 -14.71
CA GLU A 152 21.10 19.86 -14.49
C GLU A 152 21.16 21.39 -14.67
N HIS A 153 20.10 21.96 -15.24
CA HIS A 153 19.82 23.39 -15.21
C HIS A 153 18.44 23.62 -14.56
N PRO A 154 18.37 24.27 -13.38
CA PRO A 154 17.13 24.41 -12.63
C PRO A 154 16.21 25.47 -13.25
N VAL A 155 15.03 25.05 -13.72
CA VAL A 155 13.98 25.97 -14.17
C VAL A 155 13.24 26.55 -12.96
N LYS A 156 13.34 27.86 -12.78
CA LYS A 156 12.65 28.61 -11.72
C LYS A 156 11.19 28.82 -12.10
N LEU A 157 10.24 28.35 -11.29
CA LEU A 157 8.81 28.61 -11.43
C LEU A 157 8.33 29.53 -10.29
N GLU A 158 8.09 30.80 -10.62
CA GLU A 158 7.47 31.77 -9.72
C GLU A 158 5.95 31.76 -9.91
N TYR A 159 5.20 31.60 -8.82
CA TYR A 159 3.74 31.61 -8.83
C TYR A 159 3.21 33.02 -8.48
N PRO A 160 2.30 33.62 -9.28
CA PRO A 160 1.68 34.90 -8.96
C PRO A 160 0.62 34.75 -7.86
N PRO A 161 0.53 35.69 -6.89
CA PRO A 161 -0.49 35.65 -5.84
C PRO A 161 -1.86 36.15 -6.36
N LEU A 162 -2.93 35.41 -6.07
CA LEU A 162 -4.31 35.83 -6.34
C LEU A 162 -5.20 35.65 -5.10
N PRO A 163 -6.31 36.42 -4.96
CA PRO A 163 -6.72 36.91 -3.64
C PRO A 163 -7.82 36.09 -2.95
N ILE A 164 -7.79 36.09 -1.61
CA ILE A 164 -8.88 35.57 -0.76
C ILE A 164 -9.99 36.64 -0.64
N PRO A 165 -11.26 36.32 -0.96
CA PRO A 165 -12.37 37.24 -0.71
C PRO A 165 -12.68 37.33 0.79
N VAL A 166 -12.39 38.48 1.40
CA VAL A 166 -12.78 38.79 2.79
C VAL A 166 -14.09 39.58 2.79
N THR A 167 -15.16 39.02 3.34
CA THR A 167 -16.45 39.70 3.50
C THR A 167 -16.42 40.67 4.69
N VAL A 168 -16.28 41.96 4.38
CA VAL A 168 -16.19 43.03 5.38
C VAL A 168 -17.57 43.41 5.93
N GLY A 169 -17.76 43.27 7.24
CA GLY A 169 -18.88 43.86 8.00
C GLY A 169 -18.40 45.01 8.89
N ASN A 170 -18.52 46.25 8.43
CA ASN A 170 -18.04 47.43 9.15
C ASN A 170 -19.04 47.97 10.20
N SER A 171 -18.59 48.29 11.42
CA SER A 171 -18.87 49.58 12.09
C SER A 171 -18.14 49.80 13.44
N THR A 172 -17.28 50.83 13.48
CA THR A 172 -17.03 51.77 14.60
C THR A 172 -16.88 51.27 16.06
N THR A 173 -15.61 51.07 16.45
CA THR A 173 -14.83 51.73 17.53
C THR A 173 -15.50 52.81 18.45
N PRO A 174 -14.86 53.27 19.56
CA PRO A 174 -14.31 52.51 20.69
C PRO A 174 -14.60 53.16 22.09
N ARG A 175 -14.33 52.48 23.22
CA ARG A 175 -14.06 53.17 24.52
C ARG A 175 -13.30 52.30 25.54
N GLN A 176 -12.55 52.95 26.42
CA GLN A 176 -11.67 52.35 27.44
C GLN A 176 -12.33 52.32 28.83
N ASN A 177 -12.03 51.32 29.68
CA ASN A 177 -11.29 51.49 30.96
C ASN A 177 -11.47 50.34 31.98
N ASN A 178 -10.38 50.09 32.72
CA ASN A 178 -10.20 49.56 34.09
C ASN A 178 -11.30 48.76 34.83
N ILE A 179 -10.91 47.56 35.28
CA ILE A 179 -10.69 47.21 36.71
C ILE A 179 -11.64 47.88 37.74
N GLN A 180 -12.53 47.14 38.42
CA GLN A 180 -12.26 46.52 39.74
C GLN A 180 -13.45 45.67 40.29
N SER A 181 -13.22 45.04 41.44
CA SER A 181 -14.06 44.17 42.29
C SER A 181 -15.52 44.57 42.56
N GLY A 182 -16.39 43.57 42.78
CA GLY A 182 -17.70 43.73 43.44
C GLY A 182 -18.41 42.39 43.72
N LEU A 183 -19.10 42.26 44.85
CA LEU A 183 -19.83 41.04 45.28
C LEU A 183 -21.36 41.22 45.18
N SER A 184 -22.06 40.07 45.22
CA SER A 184 -23.49 39.88 45.54
C SER A 184 -24.53 39.89 44.42
N GLY A 185 -25.23 38.76 44.29
CA GLY A 185 -26.69 38.78 44.51
C GLY A 185 -27.64 39.23 43.39
N THR A 186 -27.76 38.48 42.30
CA THR A 186 -29.07 38.01 41.77
C THR A 186 -28.88 37.01 40.63
N ARG A 187 -29.87 36.10 40.41
CA ARG A 187 -29.77 34.99 39.45
C ARG A 187 -30.90 35.03 38.41
N PRO A 188 -30.67 35.60 37.20
CA PRO A 188 -31.65 35.56 36.11
C PRO A 188 -31.87 34.14 35.60
N LYS A 189 -33.09 33.85 35.10
CA LYS A 189 -33.48 32.52 34.61
C LYS A 189 -32.84 32.22 33.26
N ARG A 190 -32.17 31.06 33.13
CA ARG A 190 -31.65 30.57 31.83
C ARG A 190 -32.81 30.33 30.85
N SER A 191 -32.88 31.12 29.78
CA SER A 191 -33.81 30.89 28.67
C SER A 191 -33.39 29.63 27.90
N LYS A 192 -34.23 28.58 27.91
CA LYS A 192 -34.02 27.41 27.06
C LYS A 192 -34.21 27.80 25.59
N LYS A 193 -33.14 27.95 24.82
CA LYS A 193 -33.24 27.94 23.35
C LYS A 193 -33.74 26.56 22.92
N ARG A 194 -34.93 26.49 22.32
CA ARG A 194 -35.37 25.31 21.59
C ARG A 194 -34.44 25.15 20.38
N TYR A 195 -33.75 24.02 20.29
CA TYR A 195 -33.34 23.54 18.97
C TYR A 195 -34.62 23.12 18.23
N THR A 196 -34.74 23.52 16.98
CA THR A 196 -35.77 23.03 16.08
C THR A 196 -35.40 21.62 15.66
N ASN A 197 -36.19 20.62 16.03
CA ASN A 197 -36.04 19.29 15.47
C ASN A 197 -36.29 19.39 13.96
N LEU A 198 -35.26 19.13 13.15
CA LEU A 198 -35.45 18.74 11.75
C LEU A 198 -36.19 17.40 11.76
N SER A 199 -37.09 17.18 10.79
CA SER A 199 -37.62 15.83 10.58
C SER A 199 -36.50 14.91 10.07
N LEU A 200 -36.64 13.61 10.32
CA LEU A 200 -35.67 12.60 9.88
C LEU A 200 -35.47 12.68 8.35
N ASP A 201 -36.56 12.94 7.63
CA ASP A 201 -36.58 13.08 6.16
C ASP A 201 -35.67 14.22 5.71
N LYS A 202 -35.72 15.40 6.37
CA LYS A 202 -34.87 16.55 6.05
C LYS A 202 -33.41 16.39 6.47
N LEU A 203 -33.12 15.47 7.40
CA LEU A 203 -31.75 15.09 7.74
C LEU A 203 -31.19 14.12 6.68
N MET A 204 -32.03 13.21 6.20
CA MET A 204 -31.70 12.23 5.16
C MET A 204 -31.59 12.86 3.77
N GLU A 205 -32.46 13.81 3.43
CA GLU A 205 -32.40 14.68 2.25
C GLU A 205 -31.04 15.39 2.19
N LYS A 206 -30.62 16.06 3.27
CA LYS A 206 -29.30 16.69 3.37
C LYS A 206 -28.12 15.71 3.31
N PHE A 207 -28.27 14.51 3.86
CA PHE A 207 -27.23 13.49 3.77
C PHE A 207 -27.06 12.98 2.33
N LEU A 208 -28.15 12.85 1.57
CA LEU A 208 -28.13 12.51 0.15
C LEU A 208 -27.54 13.65 -0.69
N GLU A 209 -27.93 14.91 -0.45
CA GLU A 209 -27.31 16.09 -1.07
C GLU A 209 -25.78 16.10 -0.87
N GLN A 210 -25.32 15.94 0.37
CA GLN A 210 -23.89 15.91 0.70
C GLN A 210 -23.16 14.68 0.12
N SER A 211 -23.84 13.54 -0.02
CA SER A 211 -23.27 12.35 -0.66
C SER A 211 -23.12 12.54 -2.17
N MET A 212 -24.09 13.17 -2.85
CA MET A 212 -23.99 13.49 -4.27
C MET A 212 -22.91 14.55 -4.53
N GLU A 213 -22.84 15.60 -3.72
CA GLU A 213 -21.80 16.63 -3.82
C GLU A 213 -20.39 16.04 -3.61
N ALA A 214 -20.23 15.09 -2.69
CA ALA A 214 -18.97 14.37 -2.50
C ALA A 214 -18.61 13.46 -3.70
N GLU A 215 -19.59 12.73 -4.25
CA GLU A 215 -19.39 11.84 -5.41
C GLU A 215 -19.08 12.63 -6.69
N GLU A 216 -19.75 13.77 -6.92
CA GLU A 216 -19.47 14.67 -8.06
C GLU A 216 -18.08 15.31 -7.96
N ASN A 217 -17.66 15.76 -6.77
CA ASN A 217 -16.32 16.28 -6.55
C ASN A 217 -15.24 15.19 -6.70
N PHE A 218 -15.52 13.94 -6.33
CA PHE A 218 -14.63 12.81 -6.58
C PHE A 218 -14.44 12.57 -8.09
N TYR A 219 -15.53 12.54 -8.87
CA TYR A 219 -15.45 12.36 -10.33
C TYR A 219 -14.72 13.51 -11.03
N LYS A 220 -14.94 14.77 -10.61
CA LYS A 220 -14.18 15.93 -11.11
C LYS A 220 -12.68 15.84 -10.81
N TYR A 221 -12.30 15.30 -9.64
CA TYR A 221 -10.90 15.08 -9.28
C TYR A 221 -10.26 13.95 -10.12
N GLU A 222 -10.94 12.81 -10.30
CA GLU A 222 -10.45 11.72 -11.16
C GLU A 222 -10.29 12.15 -12.62
N GLU A 223 -11.24 12.90 -13.17
CA GLU A 223 -11.10 13.45 -14.53
C GLU A 223 -9.89 14.40 -14.63
N GLN A 224 -9.68 15.24 -13.62
CA GLN A 224 -8.50 16.11 -13.58
C GLN A 224 -7.19 15.33 -13.44
N ARG A 225 -7.19 14.18 -12.73
CA ARG A 225 -6.04 13.27 -12.62
C ARG A 225 -5.72 12.62 -13.97
N LEU A 226 -6.72 12.08 -14.65
CA LEU A 226 -6.57 11.46 -15.99
C LEU A 226 -6.03 12.47 -17.00
N ARG A 227 -6.57 13.69 -17.02
CA ARG A 227 -6.06 14.81 -17.85
C ARG A 227 -4.63 15.28 -17.49
N VAL A 228 -4.02 14.80 -16.41
CA VAL A 228 -2.59 15.01 -16.12
C VAL A 228 -1.77 13.80 -16.58
N GLU A 229 -2.28 12.58 -16.36
CA GLU A 229 -1.66 11.34 -16.80
C GLU A 229 -1.52 11.25 -18.34
N ASP A 230 -2.58 11.61 -19.08
CA ASP A 230 -2.54 11.57 -20.54
C ASP A 230 -1.58 12.60 -21.12
N ARG A 231 -1.52 13.81 -20.54
CA ARG A 231 -0.51 14.81 -20.93
C ARG A 231 0.92 14.41 -20.56
N ARG A 232 1.11 13.53 -19.56
CA ARG A 232 2.41 12.91 -19.27
C ARG A 232 2.79 11.93 -20.40
N ARG A 233 1.85 11.04 -20.79
CA ARG A 233 2.04 10.10 -21.91
C ARG A 233 2.29 10.81 -23.24
N GLU A 234 1.52 11.85 -23.57
CA GLU A 234 1.72 12.68 -24.77
C GLU A 234 3.12 13.32 -24.78
N ALA A 235 3.58 13.84 -23.63
CA ALA A 235 4.90 14.45 -23.49
C ALA A 235 6.05 13.41 -23.55
N GLU A 236 5.83 12.19 -23.08
CA GLU A 236 6.79 11.09 -23.17
C GLU A 236 6.89 10.57 -24.61
N HIS A 237 5.76 10.28 -25.26
CA HIS A 237 5.73 9.86 -26.66
C HIS A 237 6.28 10.94 -27.61
N SER A 238 6.03 12.23 -27.33
CA SER A 238 6.65 13.34 -28.06
C SER A 238 8.17 13.36 -27.94
N ARG A 239 8.74 12.98 -26.79
CA ARG A 239 10.20 12.88 -26.58
C ARG A 239 10.78 11.68 -27.32
N GLU A 240 10.09 10.54 -27.34
CA GLU A 240 10.49 9.37 -28.11
C GLU A 240 10.56 9.67 -29.61
N LEU A 241 9.50 10.28 -30.16
CA LEU A 241 9.46 10.75 -31.54
C LEU A 241 10.58 11.75 -31.85
N GLN A 242 10.86 12.68 -30.93
CA GLN A 242 11.95 13.65 -31.07
C GLN A 242 13.34 12.97 -31.05
N MET A 243 13.56 11.97 -30.18
CA MET A 243 14.79 11.17 -30.18
C MET A 243 14.95 10.38 -31.47
N LEU A 244 13.91 9.73 -31.96
CA LEU A 244 13.90 9.00 -33.24
C LEU A 244 14.21 9.94 -34.42
N GLN A 245 13.66 11.16 -34.42
CA GLN A 245 13.94 12.16 -35.45
C GLN A 245 15.40 12.64 -35.43
N VAL A 246 15.98 12.84 -34.24
CA VAL A 246 17.41 13.17 -34.08
C VAL A 246 18.29 12.01 -34.55
N LEU A 247 17.93 10.77 -34.21
CA LEU A 247 18.65 9.56 -34.66
C LEU A 247 18.65 9.45 -36.19
N GLY A 248 17.49 9.65 -36.82
CA GLY A 248 17.35 9.65 -38.28
C GLY A 248 18.20 10.72 -38.98
N GLN A 249 18.34 11.90 -38.38
CA GLN A 249 19.24 12.96 -38.89
C GLN A 249 20.73 12.58 -38.80
N MET A 250 21.14 11.83 -37.78
CA MET A 250 22.51 11.30 -37.69
C MET A 250 22.80 10.26 -38.78
N PHE A 251 21.87 9.31 -39.00
CA PHE A 251 22.02 8.31 -40.05
C PHE A 251 21.95 8.89 -41.48
N ALA A 252 21.24 10.00 -41.69
CA ALA A 252 21.23 10.71 -42.97
C ALA A 252 22.60 11.38 -43.32
N GLY A 253 23.49 11.57 -42.34
CA GLY A 253 24.80 12.20 -42.54
C GLY A 253 25.87 11.31 -43.19
N ILE A 254 25.63 10.00 -43.33
CA ILE A 254 26.64 9.02 -43.77
C ILE A 254 26.30 8.39 -45.14
N SER A 255 26.56 9.12 -46.24
CA SER A 255 26.49 8.53 -47.58
C SER A 255 27.36 9.21 -48.65
N SER A 256 28.32 8.44 -49.18
CA SER A 256 29.06 8.66 -50.44
C SER A 256 30.03 9.86 -50.52
N PRO A 257 30.94 9.94 -51.52
CA PRO A 257 31.12 9.03 -52.68
C PRO A 257 32.55 8.49 -52.93
N ALA A 258 32.67 7.39 -53.69
CA ALA A 258 33.65 7.17 -54.77
C ALA A 258 33.40 5.81 -55.47
N ALA A 259 33.78 5.66 -56.75
CA ALA A 259 33.61 4.41 -57.51
C ALA A 259 34.68 4.21 -58.61
N THR A 260 35.08 2.96 -58.88
CA THR A 260 35.81 2.50 -60.09
C THR A 260 35.65 0.96 -60.29
N PRO A 261 35.89 0.41 -61.50
CA PRO A 261 35.38 -0.94 -61.89
C PRO A 261 36.38 -2.12 -61.82
N ALA A 262 35.84 -3.34 -62.03
CA ALA A 262 36.49 -4.67 -62.12
C ALA A 262 37.00 -4.97 -63.58
N PRO A 263 37.35 -6.20 -64.05
CA PRO A 263 37.33 -7.59 -63.49
C PRO A 263 38.73 -8.31 -63.73
N PRO A 264 38.95 -9.64 -64.05
CA PRO A 264 38.10 -10.84 -64.14
C PRO A 264 38.70 -12.26 -63.74
N HIS A 265 37.87 -13.31 -63.91
CA HIS A 265 38.14 -14.73 -64.27
C HIS A 265 39.07 -15.69 -63.47
N SER A 266 38.49 -16.81 -62.97
CA SER A 266 38.70 -18.19 -63.52
C SER A 266 37.63 -19.20 -63.01
N HIS A 267 37.61 -20.44 -63.54
CA HIS A 267 36.55 -21.49 -63.44
C HIS A 267 37.20 -22.90 -63.18
N PRO A 268 36.49 -24.06 -63.13
CA PRO A 268 35.28 -24.48 -62.37
C PRO A 268 35.37 -25.95 -61.78
N SER A 269 34.24 -26.54 -61.33
CA SER A 269 33.96 -28.00 -61.18
C SER A 269 34.54 -28.76 -59.95
N GLN A 270 33.98 -29.90 -59.43
CA GLN A 270 32.91 -30.82 -59.90
C GLN A 270 32.26 -31.70 -58.75
N MET A 271 31.03 -32.23 -58.99
CA MET A 271 30.37 -33.45 -58.41
C MET A 271 29.68 -33.43 -57.00
N ALA A 272 28.79 -34.43 -56.74
CA ALA A 272 27.81 -34.64 -55.64
C ALA A 272 27.44 -36.16 -55.53
N PRO A 273 26.33 -36.72 -54.92
CA PRO A 273 25.25 -36.29 -53.99
C PRO A 273 25.18 -37.24 -52.72
N PRO A 274 24.10 -37.95 -52.22
CA PRO A 274 22.60 -37.80 -52.19
C PRO A 274 21.81 -38.20 -50.86
N THR A 275 20.60 -37.60 -50.66
CA THR A 275 19.28 -38.11 -50.12
C THR A 275 19.05 -39.03 -48.87
N ALA A 276 18.20 -38.54 -47.93
CA ALA A 276 16.89 -39.06 -47.38
C ALA A 276 16.70 -40.52 -46.81
N ALA A 277 15.68 -40.94 -46.00
CA ALA A 277 14.41 -40.34 -45.48
C ALA A 277 13.74 -41.08 -44.25
N THR A 278 12.70 -40.47 -43.62
CA THR A 278 11.50 -41.04 -42.92
C THR A 278 11.47 -41.67 -41.47
N HIS A 279 10.32 -41.48 -40.77
CA HIS A 279 9.83 -42.02 -39.45
C HIS A 279 8.86 -43.25 -39.64
N PRO A 280 7.98 -43.75 -38.70
CA PRO A 280 7.63 -43.49 -37.26
C PRO A 280 7.41 -44.82 -36.42
N PRO A 281 6.45 -45.02 -35.45
CA PRO A 281 5.84 -44.26 -34.32
C PRO A 281 5.96 -44.97 -32.91
N HIS A 282 5.20 -44.55 -31.88
CA HIS A 282 5.21 -45.07 -30.48
C HIS A 282 3.79 -45.34 -29.87
N VAL A 283 3.64 -46.18 -28.82
CA VAL A 283 2.37 -46.47 -28.07
C VAL A 283 2.61 -46.67 -26.53
N HIS A 284 1.56 -46.57 -25.70
CA HIS A 284 1.49 -46.47 -24.21
C HIS A 284 1.79 -47.71 -23.34
N HIS A 285 2.05 -47.50 -22.02
CA HIS A 285 1.14 -47.93 -20.91
C HIS A 285 1.45 -47.29 -19.52
N HIS A 286 0.65 -47.63 -18.48
CA HIS A 286 0.64 -47.03 -17.12
C HIS A 286 1.36 -47.87 -16.04
N HIS A 287 1.75 -47.27 -14.88
CA HIS A 287 1.14 -47.58 -13.56
C HIS A 287 1.64 -46.75 -12.33
N ARG A 288 1.07 -46.99 -11.15
CA ARG A 288 1.27 -46.32 -9.84
C ARG A 288 2.43 -46.92 -9.00
N PRO A 289 2.95 -46.19 -7.98
CA PRO A 289 3.93 -46.70 -7.00
C PRO A 289 3.30 -47.24 -5.69
N ALA A 290 4.04 -48.07 -4.95
CA ALA A 290 3.76 -48.43 -3.54
C ALA A 290 5.00 -48.96 -2.77
N GLU A 291 5.08 -48.61 -1.49
CA GLU A 291 5.65 -49.35 -0.33
C GLU A 291 7.16 -49.70 -0.19
N HIS A 292 7.74 -49.20 0.92
CA HIS A 292 8.81 -49.80 1.75
C HIS A 292 8.23 -50.92 2.66
N PRO A 293 8.98 -51.77 3.43
CA PRO A 293 10.32 -51.52 4.02
C PRO A 293 11.30 -52.73 4.24
N ASN A 294 12.47 -52.41 4.85
CA ASN A 294 13.06 -53.05 6.07
C ASN A 294 14.37 -53.89 6.00
N ARG A 295 15.33 -53.50 6.86
CA ARG A 295 16.38 -54.25 7.60
C ARG A 295 17.39 -55.20 6.92
N GLY A 296 18.68 -54.95 7.20
CA GLY A 296 19.80 -55.90 7.18
C GLY A 296 21.09 -55.27 7.76
N MET A 297 21.94 -56.03 8.47
CA MET A 297 23.18 -55.54 9.13
C MET A 297 24.41 -56.36 8.72
N ALA A 298 25.60 -55.72 8.59
CA ALA A 298 26.91 -56.30 9.00
C ALA A 298 28.12 -55.32 8.86
N SER A 299 28.90 -55.21 9.95
CA SER A 299 30.36 -54.96 10.12
C SER A 299 31.28 -54.33 9.03
N ALA A 300 32.20 -53.45 9.50
CA ALA A 300 33.34 -52.86 8.76
C ALA A 300 34.67 -53.68 8.86
N PRO A 301 35.76 -53.25 8.19
CA PRO A 301 36.79 -52.35 8.78
C PRO A 301 37.08 -51.12 7.88
N ALA A 302 37.43 -49.90 8.36
CA ALA A 302 38.66 -49.47 9.07
C ALA A 302 39.95 -49.68 8.23
N HIS A 303 40.91 -48.75 8.06
CA HIS A 303 41.20 -47.41 8.66
C HIS A 303 42.02 -46.56 7.61
N PRO A 304 42.53 -45.31 7.83
CA PRO A 304 42.79 -44.58 9.08
C PRO A 304 42.19 -43.14 9.16
N LEU A 305 42.60 -42.36 10.16
CA LEU A 305 42.07 -41.03 10.52
C LEU A 305 42.90 -39.87 9.94
N VAL A 306 42.21 -38.80 9.51
CA VAL A 306 42.74 -37.43 9.50
C VAL A 306 41.93 -36.63 10.51
N ILE A 307 42.61 -35.94 11.45
CA ILE A 307 41.95 -35.16 12.50
C ILE A 307 41.94 -33.68 12.09
N GLU A 308 40.88 -33.26 11.40
CA GLU A 308 40.54 -31.84 11.32
C GLU A 308 39.70 -31.43 12.54
N ARG A 309 40.18 -30.44 13.29
CA ARG A 309 39.42 -29.81 14.38
C ARG A 309 38.50 -28.73 13.84
N SER A 310 37.39 -29.13 13.22
CA SER A 310 36.28 -28.23 12.93
C SER A 310 35.61 -27.77 14.24
N PHE A 311 35.96 -26.56 14.69
CA PHE A 311 35.40 -25.94 15.90
C PHE A 311 33.89 -25.73 15.76
N SER A 312 33.11 -26.32 16.67
CA SER A 312 31.64 -26.36 16.60
C SER A 312 30.97 -25.03 17.01
N LEU A 313 31.12 -23.97 16.20
CA LEU A 313 30.48 -22.68 16.47
C LEU A 313 28.93 -22.71 16.38
N GLY A 314 28.35 -23.63 15.59
CA GLY A 314 26.91 -23.66 15.31
C GLY A 314 25.99 -23.83 16.53
N ASN A 315 26.42 -24.58 17.55
CA ASN A 315 25.53 -24.98 18.66
C ASN A 315 25.44 -23.97 19.81
N ALA A 316 26.16 -22.83 19.75
CA ALA A 316 26.12 -21.80 20.78
C ALA A 316 25.04 -20.73 20.52
N MET A 317 24.88 -20.29 19.27
CA MET A 317 24.00 -19.17 18.92
C MET A 317 22.50 -19.50 18.99
N GLN A 318 22.09 -20.70 18.55
CA GLN A 318 20.67 -21.06 18.50
C GLN A 318 20.03 -21.09 19.91
N ARG A 319 20.81 -21.45 20.93
CA ARG A 319 20.45 -21.39 22.37
C ARG A 319 20.22 -19.96 22.89
N SER A 320 20.58 -18.93 22.14
CA SER A 320 20.37 -17.52 22.53
C SER A 320 18.89 -17.13 22.41
N ALA A 321 18.25 -17.44 21.28
CA ALA A 321 16.87 -17.08 21.00
C ALA A 321 15.87 -17.84 21.90
N GLU A 322 16.12 -19.13 22.15
CA GLU A 322 15.31 -19.98 23.04
C GLU A 322 15.17 -19.40 24.46
N ASN A 323 16.16 -18.63 24.93
CA ASN A 323 16.15 -18.01 26.26
C ASN A 323 15.33 -16.70 26.33
N LEU A 324 14.88 -16.12 25.21
CA LEU A 324 14.07 -14.90 25.22
C LEU A 324 12.58 -15.14 25.41
N LEU A 325 12.00 -16.21 24.90
CA LEU A 325 10.55 -16.43 25.01
C LEU A 325 10.05 -16.45 26.47
N PRO A 326 10.78 -17.03 27.46
CA PRO A 326 10.47 -16.89 28.88
C PRO A 326 10.56 -15.44 29.41
N LEU A 327 11.43 -14.60 28.85
CA LEU A 327 11.48 -13.17 29.21
C LEU A 327 10.30 -12.40 28.62
N VAL A 328 9.85 -12.73 27.40
CA VAL A 328 8.63 -12.14 26.82
C VAL A 328 7.40 -12.51 27.66
N ARG A 329 7.31 -13.76 28.13
CA ARG A 329 6.26 -14.19 29.08
C ARG A 329 6.26 -13.37 30.37
N ASN A 330 7.44 -13.06 30.92
CA ASN A 330 7.59 -12.29 32.15
C ASN A 330 7.23 -10.79 32.03
N ILE A 331 7.17 -10.21 30.82
CA ILE A 331 6.73 -8.83 30.64
C ILE A 331 5.21 -8.69 30.49
N VAL A 332 4.50 -9.76 30.08
CA VAL A 332 3.05 -9.71 29.90
C VAL A 332 2.35 -9.44 31.24
N PRO A 333 1.56 -8.36 31.37
CA PRO A 333 0.88 -8.04 32.62
C PRO A 333 -0.20 -9.08 32.94
N PRO A 334 -0.27 -9.58 34.19
CA PRO A 334 -1.36 -10.47 34.57
C PRO A 334 -2.69 -9.71 34.57
N LEU A 335 -3.70 -10.28 33.90
CA LEU A 335 -5.08 -9.78 33.92
C LEU A 335 -5.64 -9.91 35.35
N THR A 336 -5.96 -8.78 35.98
CA THR A 336 -6.49 -8.77 37.36
C THR A 336 -7.62 -7.76 37.53
N GLN A 337 -8.60 -8.11 38.37
CA GLN A 337 -9.74 -7.24 38.73
C GLN A 337 -9.35 -5.96 39.49
N LYS A 338 -8.07 -5.79 39.85
CA LYS A 338 -7.56 -4.61 40.56
C LYS A 338 -7.19 -3.45 39.63
N LYS A 339 -6.96 -3.72 38.34
CA LYS A 339 -6.56 -2.71 37.36
C LYS A 339 -7.76 -1.99 36.74
N HIS A 340 -7.48 -0.89 36.03
CA HIS A 340 -8.47 -0.02 35.41
C HIS A 340 -8.06 0.31 33.98
N LYS A 341 -9.05 0.56 33.10
CA LYS A 341 -8.81 0.87 31.68
C LYS A 341 -7.80 2.00 31.50
N GLY A 342 -6.70 1.67 30.83
CA GLY A 342 -5.57 2.53 30.50
C GLY A 342 -4.32 2.28 31.34
N GLN A 343 -4.28 1.25 32.20
CA GLN A 343 -3.10 0.91 32.98
C GLN A 343 -2.16 -0.06 32.23
N ASP A 344 -2.69 -0.93 31.37
CA ASP A 344 -1.92 -1.95 30.65
C ASP A 344 -1.73 -1.63 29.16
N GLY A 345 -2.07 -0.43 28.72
CA GLY A 345 -1.56 0.10 27.44
C GLY A 345 -2.35 1.25 26.86
N ARG A 346 -1.65 2.36 26.59
CA ARG A 346 -2.20 3.51 25.86
C ARG A 346 -1.26 3.85 24.70
N VAL A 347 -1.45 3.22 23.55
CA VAL A 347 -0.56 3.33 22.39
C VAL A 347 -1.05 4.44 21.46
N GLY A 348 -0.12 5.25 20.93
CA GLY A 348 -0.43 6.26 19.90
C GLY A 348 0.24 5.95 18.56
N ILE A 349 -0.55 5.79 17.50
CA ILE A 349 -0.08 5.64 16.13
C ILE A 349 -0.06 7.03 15.46
N ILE A 350 1.08 7.45 14.93
CA ILE A 350 1.29 8.71 14.21
C ILE A 350 1.48 8.38 12.72
N GLY A 351 0.46 8.66 11.91
CA GLY A 351 0.43 8.30 10.49
C GLY A 351 -0.99 8.30 9.93
N GLY A 352 -1.15 7.93 8.66
CA GLY A 352 -2.41 8.00 7.92
C GLY A 352 -2.57 9.31 7.16
N CYS A 353 -2.04 9.36 5.94
CA CYS A 353 -2.37 10.33 4.91
C CYS A 353 -3.64 9.93 4.13
N ARG A 354 -4.04 10.76 3.16
CA ARG A 354 -5.23 10.58 2.30
C ARG A 354 -5.23 9.24 1.56
N GLU A 355 -4.06 8.75 1.17
CA GLU A 355 -3.84 7.54 0.37
C GLU A 355 -3.70 6.28 1.25
N TYR A 356 -3.08 6.39 2.43
CA TYR A 356 -2.65 5.24 3.24
C TYR A 356 -3.43 5.10 4.55
N THR A 357 -4.74 4.89 4.44
CA THR A 357 -5.65 4.73 5.59
C THR A 357 -5.57 3.35 6.26
N GLY A 358 -5.20 2.30 5.53
CA GLY A 358 -5.17 0.92 6.04
C GLY A 358 -4.03 0.64 7.03
N ALA A 359 -2.83 1.17 6.75
CA ALA A 359 -1.63 0.97 7.57
C ALA A 359 -1.79 1.42 9.04
N PRO A 360 -2.20 2.68 9.35
CA PRO A 360 -2.41 3.10 10.73
C PRO A 360 -3.57 2.34 11.41
N TYR A 361 -4.58 1.88 10.66
CA TYR A 361 -5.61 1.01 11.19
C TYR A 361 -5.03 -0.36 11.62
N PHE A 362 -4.26 -1.02 10.76
CA PHE A 362 -3.65 -2.31 11.05
C PHE A 362 -2.74 -2.23 12.29
N ALA A 363 -1.89 -1.21 12.41
CA ALA A 363 -1.09 -1.00 13.61
C ALA A 363 -1.96 -0.75 14.86
N ALA A 364 -2.97 0.10 14.75
CA ALA A 364 -3.82 0.47 15.87
C ALA A 364 -4.69 -0.68 16.40
N ILE A 365 -5.27 -1.49 15.51
CA ILE A 365 -6.10 -2.64 15.87
C ILE A 365 -5.25 -3.80 16.39
N SER A 366 -4.04 -4.00 15.85
CA SER A 366 -3.10 -4.99 16.37
C SER A 366 -2.67 -4.68 17.80
N ALA A 367 -2.44 -3.40 18.14
CA ALA A 367 -2.17 -2.99 19.52
C ALA A 367 -3.32 -3.37 20.48
N LEU A 368 -4.59 -3.13 20.09
CA LEU A 368 -5.75 -3.57 20.88
C LEU A 368 -5.84 -5.10 20.99
N LYS A 369 -5.57 -5.82 19.90
CA LYS A 369 -5.64 -7.29 19.84
C LYS A 369 -4.53 -7.99 20.65
N VAL A 370 -3.38 -7.33 20.86
CA VAL A 370 -2.30 -7.79 21.73
C VAL A 370 -2.62 -7.56 23.21
N GLY A 371 -3.40 -6.53 23.54
CA GLY A 371 -3.85 -6.26 24.92
C GLY A 371 -3.75 -4.81 25.39
N ALA A 372 -3.52 -3.83 24.50
CA ALA A 372 -3.59 -2.43 24.91
C ALA A 372 -5.03 -2.04 25.28
N ASP A 373 -5.20 -1.41 26.44
CA ASP A 373 -6.49 -0.85 26.90
C ASP A 373 -7.05 0.21 25.94
N LEU A 374 -6.17 0.99 25.31
CA LEU A 374 -6.50 2.08 24.40
C LEU A 374 -5.49 2.18 23.26
N SER A 375 -6.03 2.44 22.06
CA SER A 375 -5.27 2.71 20.85
C SER A 375 -5.75 4.02 20.23
N HIS A 376 -4.83 4.97 20.09
CA HIS A 376 -5.07 6.31 19.57
C HIS A 376 -4.43 6.42 18.19
N VAL A 377 -5.13 6.97 17.20
CA VAL A 377 -4.58 7.23 15.86
C VAL A 377 -4.57 8.72 15.59
N PHE A 378 -3.41 9.31 15.34
CA PHE A 378 -3.24 10.71 14.99
C PHE A 378 -2.90 10.81 13.51
N CYS A 379 -3.88 11.21 12.71
CA CYS A 379 -3.86 11.14 11.25
C CYS A 379 -4.36 12.44 10.59
N THR A 380 -4.32 12.48 9.26
CA THR A 380 -4.99 13.55 8.49
C THR A 380 -6.51 13.46 8.61
N LYS A 381 -7.20 14.58 8.35
CA LYS A 381 -8.66 14.68 8.38
C LYS A 381 -9.32 13.72 7.40
N ASP A 382 -8.79 13.64 6.19
CA ASP A 382 -9.31 12.80 5.11
C ASP A 382 -9.22 11.31 5.47
N ALA A 383 -8.09 10.89 6.06
CA ALA A 383 -7.90 9.53 6.54
C ALA A 383 -8.83 9.17 7.71
N ALA A 384 -9.14 10.12 8.58
CA ALA A 384 -9.79 9.86 9.86
C ALA A 384 -11.20 9.27 9.72
N THR A 385 -11.99 9.70 8.74
CA THR A 385 -13.35 9.14 8.53
C THR A 385 -13.29 7.69 8.07
N VAL A 386 -12.34 7.37 7.19
CA VAL A 386 -12.11 6.01 6.69
C VAL A 386 -11.64 5.10 7.82
N ILE A 387 -10.62 5.50 8.59
CA ILE A 387 -10.08 4.72 9.73
C ILE A 387 -11.16 4.45 10.79
N LYS A 388 -12.03 5.43 11.09
CA LYS A 388 -13.17 5.26 12.01
C LYS A 388 -14.22 4.25 11.52
N SER A 389 -14.37 4.10 10.19
CA SER A 389 -15.31 3.13 9.62
C SER A 389 -14.84 1.68 9.78
N TYR A 390 -13.53 1.44 9.88
CA TYR A 390 -12.95 0.10 10.05
C TYR A 390 -13.12 -0.46 11.48
N SER A 391 -13.15 0.38 12.52
CA SER A 391 -13.44 -0.09 13.89
C SER A 391 -13.90 1.06 14.81
N PRO A 392 -14.98 0.85 15.60
CA PRO A 392 -15.44 1.83 16.60
C PRO A 392 -14.57 1.87 17.86
N GLU A 393 -13.65 0.92 18.05
CA GLU A 393 -12.78 0.83 19.24
C GLU A 393 -11.60 1.82 19.20
N LEU A 394 -11.27 2.36 18.02
CA LEU A 394 -10.10 3.22 17.81
C LEU A 394 -10.42 4.70 18.11
N ILE A 395 -9.58 5.35 18.93
CA ILE A 395 -9.72 6.78 19.19
C ILE A 395 -8.93 7.57 18.14
N VAL A 396 -9.61 7.96 17.06
CA VAL A 396 -8.99 8.58 15.87
C VAL A 396 -9.11 10.12 15.89
N HIS A 397 -7.95 10.79 15.90
CA HIS A 397 -7.73 12.23 16.03
C HIS A 397 -7.33 12.86 14.68
N PRO A 398 -8.23 13.61 14.00
CA PRO A 398 -7.99 14.24 12.70
C PRO A 398 -7.19 15.54 12.85
N VAL A 399 -5.89 15.44 13.16
CA VAL A 399 -5.06 16.59 13.55
C VAL A 399 -3.71 16.71 12.85
N LEU A 400 -3.21 15.66 12.19
CA LEU A 400 -1.80 15.60 11.74
C LEU A 400 -1.48 16.57 10.59
N ASP A 401 -2.49 16.96 9.80
CA ASP A 401 -2.42 18.01 8.76
C ASP A 401 -2.65 19.43 9.30
N GLY A 402 -2.88 19.60 10.61
CA GLY A 402 -3.13 20.90 11.23
C GLY A 402 -1.93 21.85 11.14
N SER A 403 -2.19 23.15 11.28
CA SER A 403 -1.13 24.15 11.54
C SER A 403 -0.61 24.07 12.98
N ASN A 404 -1.43 23.55 13.90
CA ASN A 404 -1.16 23.29 15.31
C ASN A 404 -1.10 21.78 15.63
N ALA A 405 -0.78 20.94 14.64
CA ALA A 405 -0.82 19.48 14.76
C ALA A 405 -0.01 18.97 15.96
N VAL A 406 1.21 19.48 16.12
CA VAL A 406 2.13 19.13 17.21
C VAL A 406 1.55 19.48 18.58
N ASP A 407 0.92 20.66 18.72
CA ASP A 407 0.27 21.09 19.97
C ASP A 407 -0.95 20.22 20.32
N GLU A 408 -1.74 19.80 19.33
CA GLU A 408 -2.88 18.90 19.56
C GLU A 408 -2.43 17.49 19.99
N VAL A 409 -1.36 16.96 19.38
CA VAL A 409 -0.79 15.65 19.77
C VAL A 409 -0.09 15.75 21.14
N GLU A 410 0.62 16.85 21.45
CA GLU A 410 1.30 17.03 22.73
C GLU A 410 0.34 16.96 23.93
N LYS A 411 -0.91 17.41 23.79
CA LYS A 411 -1.95 17.26 24.85
C LYS A 411 -2.25 15.81 25.22
N TRP A 412 -1.93 14.85 24.34
CA TRP A 412 -2.12 13.42 24.57
C TRP A 412 -0.85 12.69 25.00
N LEU A 413 0.35 13.15 24.62
CA LEU A 413 1.62 12.51 24.98
C LEU A 413 1.75 12.16 26.48
N PRO A 414 1.35 13.00 27.46
CA PRO A 414 1.39 12.64 28.90
C PRO A 414 0.51 11.45 29.33
N ARG A 415 -0.34 10.95 28.44
CA ARG A 415 -1.21 9.79 28.66
C ARG A 415 -0.72 8.55 27.92
N LEU A 416 0.09 8.70 26.89
CA LEU A 416 0.55 7.59 26.06
C LEU A 416 1.71 6.85 26.75
N HIS A 417 1.71 5.54 26.61
CA HIS A 417 2.73 4.64 27.16
C HIS A 417 3.80 4.25 26.15
N SER A 418 3.50 4.43 24.87
CA SER A 418 4.38 4.26 23.72
C SER A 418 3.75 4.94 22.50
N ILE A 419 4.57 5.27 21.51
CA ILE A 419 4.09 5.69 20.19
C ILE A 419 4.72 4.86 19.06
N VAL A 420 3.99 4.73 17.96
CA VAL A 420 4.44 4.14 16.70
C VAL A 420 4.34 5.24 15.64
N VAL A 421 5.42 5.52 14.91
CA VAL A 421 5.47 6.61 13.92
C VAL A 421 5.80 6.05 12.54
N GLY A 422 5.00 6.42 11.54
CA GLY A 422 5.24 6.08 10.14
C GLY A 422 4.21 5.21 9.40
N PRO A 423 3.39 4.34 10.05
CA PRO A 423 2.35 3.56 9.36
C PRO A 423 1.40 4.44 8.53
N GLY A 424 1.55 4.39 7.21
CA GLY A 424 0.81 5.21 6.26
C GLY A 424 1.01 6.72 6.41
N LEU A 425 2.12 7.19 6.99
CA LEU A 425 2.39 8.62 7.19
C LEU A 425 2.50 9.39 5.87
N GLY A 426 3.02 8.76 4.81
CA GLY A 426 3.33 9.42 3.54
C GLY A 426 4.60 10.29 3.65
N ARG A 427 4.91 11.00 2.57
CA ARG A 427 6.14 11.81 2.42
C ARG A 427 5.87 13.27 2.05
N ASP A 428 4.75 13.81 2.54
CA ASP A 428 4.48 15.25 2.50
C ASP A 428 5.36 15.95 3.56
N ASP A 429 6.09 17.01 3.16
CA ASP A 429 7.06 17.72 4.01
C ASP A 429 6.45 18.23 5.32
N LYS A 430 5.16 18.61 5.32
CA LYS A 430 4.47 19.12 6.51
C LYS A 430 4.09 17.97 7.45
N LEU A 431 3.60 16.83 6.94
CA LEU A 431 3.36 15.64 7.75
C LEU A 431 4.67 15.10 8.35
N LEU A 432 5.74 15.07 7.56
CA LEU A 432 7.09 14.67 7.98
C LEU A 432 7.65 15.60 9.06
N LYS A 433 7.54 16.91 8.88
CA LYS A 433 7.92 17.91 9.89
C LYS A 433 7.10 17.75 11.18
N ASN A 434 5.78 17.59 11.08
CA ASN A 434 4.92 17.38 12.23
C ASN A 434 5.28 16.09 12.98
N ALA A 435 5.56 14.99 12.27
CA ALA A 435 6.02 13.74 12.85
C ALA A 435 7.39 13.88 13.54
N LYS A 436 8.32 14.62 12.95
CA LYS A 436 9.63 14.94 13.57
C LYS A 436 9.45 15.65 14.92
N GLU A 437 8.69 16.73 14.96
CA GLU A 437 8.46 17.50 16.19
C GLU A 437 7.71 16.65 17.23
N ILE A 438 6.79 15.77 16.83
CA ILE A 438 6.13 14.79 17.72
C ILE A 438 7.14 13.78 18.30
N ILE A 439 8.11 13.28 17.52
CA ILE A 439 9.19 12.42 18.02
C ILE A 439 10.03 13.17 19.07
N GLU A 440 10.46 14.40 18.77
CA GLU A 440 11.26 15.21 19.69
C GLU A 440 10.52 15.51 21.02
N LYS A 441 9.24 15.86 20.94
CA LYS A 441 8.35 16.05 22.11
C LYS A 441 8.12 14.76 22.91
N SER A 442 8.19 13.60 22.26
CA SER A 442 8.04 12.28 22.91
C SER A 442 9.33 11.82 23.57
N LYS A 443 10.50 12.06 22.93
CA LYS A 443 11.84 11.88 23.53
C LYS A 443 11.98 12.71 24.81
N ALA A 444 11.55 13.97 24.78
CA ALA A 444 11.54 14.87 25.93
C ALA A 444 10.60 14.44 27.09
N ARG A 445 9.77 13.41 26.87
CA ARG A 445 8.83 12.83 27.85
C ARG A 445 9.18 11.39 28.24
N ASP A 446 10.32 10.89 27.75
CA ASP A 446 10.83 9.54 28.01
C ASP A 446 9.87 8.39 27.60
N ILE A 447 9.05 8.65 26.56
CA ILE A 447 8.05 7.71 26.00
C ILE A 447 8.74 6.79 24.97
N PRO A 448 8.59 5.45 25.05
CA PRO A 448 9.04 4.52 24.00
C PRO A 448 8.52 4.86 22.60
N ILE A 449 9.39 4.83 21.59
CA ILE A 449 9.08 5.21 20.20
C ILE A 449 9.46 4.07 19.26
N ILE A 450 8.48 3.56 18.52
CA ILE A 450 8.67 2.61 17.44
C ILE A 450 8.62 3.42 16.13
N ILE A 451 9.61 3.22 15.25
CA ILE A 451 9.68 3.87 13.93
C ILE A 451 9.59 2.79 12.85
N ASP A 452 8.60 2.89 11.97
CA ASP A 452 8.32 1.96 10.88
C ASP A 452 8.00 2.71 9.57
N ALA A 453 7.99 2.02 8.42
CA ALA A 453 7.57 2.56 7.12
C ALA A 453 8.15 3.97 6.80
N ASP A 454 7.32 4.97 6.50
CA ASP A 454 7.77 6.34 6.17
C ASP A 454 8.36 7.10 7.38
N GLY A 455 8.15 6.61 8.60
CA GLY A 455 8.91 7.08 9.76
C GLY A 455 10.40 6.75 9.65
N LEU A 456 10.74 5.62 9.03
CA LEU A 456 12.14 5.26 8.74
C LEU A 456 12.70 6.09 7.58
N TRP A 457 11.86 6.52 6.62
CA TRP A 457 12.26 7.50 5.61
C TRP A 457 12.64 8.83 6.29
N LEU A 458 11.84 9.33 7.24
CA LEU A 458 12.17 10.52 8.02
C LEU A 458 13.50 10.37 8.79
N VAL A 459 13.74 9.20 9.41
CA VAL A 459 15.02 8.91 10.09
C VAL A 459 16.18 8.81 9.11
N ALA A 460 16.01 8.29 7.90
CA ALA A 460 17.07 8.29 6.88
C ALA A 460 17.43 9.73 6.43
N GLN A 461 16.45 10.62 6.25
CA GLN A 461 16.72 12.03 5.92
C GLN A 461 17.32 12.82 7.09
N GLN A 462 17.05 12.44 8.35
CA GLN A 462 17.59 13.11 9.54
C GLN A 462 17.79 12.14 10.72
N PRO A 463 18.89 11.35 10.74
CA PRO A 463 19.11 10.32 11.77
C PRO A 463 19.06 10.85 13.21
N SER A 464 19.54 12.07 13.42
CA SER A 464 19.57 12.78 14.70
C SER A 464 18.20 12.97 15.37
N VAL A 465 17.09 12.86 14.62
CA VAL A 465 15.73 12.92 15.22
C VAL A 465 15.54 11.86 16.29
N ILE A 466 16.10 10.66 16.10
CA ILE A 466 15.95 9.51 17.01
C ILE A 466 17.29 9.02 17.60
N GLN A 467 18.43 9.30 16.95
CA GLN A 467 19.78 8.88 17.39
C GLN A 467 20.04 9.05 18.89
N GLY A 468 20.70 8.05 19.50
CA GLY A 468 21.05 7.98 20.92
C GLY A 468 19.88 7.75 21.89
N TYR A 469 18.63 7.74 21.41
CA TYR A 469 17.46 7.54 22.25
C TYR A 469 17.22 6.04 22.55
N GLN A 470 17.60 5.60 23.75
CA GLN A 470 17.58 4.18 24.17
C GLN A 470 16.18 3.54 24.31
N LYS A 471 15.10 4.30 24.11
CA LYS A 471 13.73 3.75 23.96
C LYS A 471 13.19 3.86 22.52
N GLY A 472 14.05 4.17 21.56
CA GLY A 472 13.78 4.12 20.14
C GLY A 472 13.99 2.71 19.59
N ILE A 473 13.03 2.21 18.82
CA ILE A 473 13.12 0.93 18.10
C ILE A 473 12.81 1.17 16.62
N LEU A 474 13.71 0.76 15.74
CA LEU A 474 13.57 0.89 14.29
C LEU A 474 13.19 -0.47 13.71
N THR A 475 12.18 -0.54 12.84
CA THR A 475 11.72 -1.81 12.24
C THR A 475 11.88 -1.87 10.71
N PRO A 476 13.05 -1.61 10.11
CA PRO A 476 13.20 -1.58 8.66
C PRO A 476 13.08 -2.95 7.97
N ASN A 477 12.43 -2.97 6.80
CA ASN A 477 12.64 -4.02 5.80
C ASN A 477 13.98 -3.80 5.08
N PHE A 478 14.45 -4.77 4.30
CA PHE A 478 15.76 -4.67 3.62
C PHE A 478 15.95 -3.35 2.83
N MET A 479 14.95 -2.89 2.06
CA MET A 479 15.03 -1.64 1.29
C MET A 479 14.92 -0.38 2.16
N GLU A 480 14.29 -0.45 3.34
CA GLU A 480 14.34 0.62 4.36
C GLU A 480 15.70 0.65 5.06
N PHE A 481 16.29 -0.52 5.28
CA PHE A 481 17.56 -0.72 5.95
C PHE A 481 18.75 -0.24 5.10
N SER A 482 18.85 -0.60 3.81
CA SER A 482 19.95 -0.13 2.94
C SER A 482 20.01 1.39 2.88
N ARG A 483 18.86 2.06 2.63
CA ARG A 483 18.77 3.53 2.60
C ARG A 483 19.18 4.18 3.92
N LEU A 484 18.83 3.57 5.06
CA LEU A 484 19.21 4.07 6.38
C LEU A 484 20.70 3.79 6.68
N TYR A 485 21.25 2.67 6.23
CA TYR A 485 22.67 2.36 6.33
C TYR A 485 23.50 3.37 5.52
N GLU A 486 23.15 3.57 4.25
CA GLU A 486 23.78 4.56 3.35
C GLU A 486 23.72 5.99 3.91
N ALA A 487 22.57 6.39 4.47
CA ALA A 487 22.42 7.71 5.09
C ALA A 487 23.27 7.93 6.34
N VAL A 488 23.60 6.87 7.09
CA VAL A 488 24.33 6.95 8.37
C VAL A 488 25.83 6.68 8.21
N HIS A 489 26.23 5.77 7.32
CA HIS A 489 27.62 5.39 7.08
C HIS A 489 28.26 6.07 5.87
N HIS A 490 27.46 6.66 4.96
CA HIS A 490 27.91 7.26 3.69
C HIS A 490 28.62 6.26 2.75
N GLU A 491 28.32 4.98 2.90
CA GLU A 491 28.82 3.87 2.08
C GLU A 491 27.64 2.92 1.72
N PRO A 492 27.68 2.21 0.58
CA PRO A 492 26.65 1.24 0.22
C PRO A 492 26.65 0.02 1.16
N LEU A 493 25.47 -0.55 1.41
CA LEU A 493 25.32 -1.72 2.27
C LEU A 493 26.03 -2.98 1.71
N ASP A 494 26.91 -3.59 2.50
CA ASP A 494 27.39 -4.95 2.24
C ASP A 494 26.32 -5.98 2.65
N SER A 495 25.57 -6.48 1.67
CA SER A 495 24.50 -7.46 1.86
C SER A 495 24.98 -8.88 2.14
N ARG A 496 26.30 -9.13 2.20
CA ARG A 496 26.86 -10.47 2.48
C ARG A 496 26.84 -10.84 3.96
N ASP A 497 26.83 -9.84 4.85
CA ASP A 497 26.78 -10.04 6.30
C ASP A 497 25.77 -9.07 6.95
N ASN A 498 24.49 -9.41 6.82
CA ASN A 498 23.41 -8.62 7.40
C ASN A 498 23.49 -8.53 8.93
N GLN A 499 24.06 -9.52 9.64
CA GLN A 499 24.17 -9.48 11.10
C GLN A 499 25.16 -8.41 11.55
N ARG A 500 26.34 -8.37 10.91
CA ARG A 500 27.34 -7.34 11.14
C ARG A 500 26.84 -5.97 10.74
N SER A 501 26.24 -5.82 9.55
CA SER A 501 25.73 -4.53 9.07
C SER A 501 24.63 -3.96 9.97
N VAL A 502 23.74 -4.81 10.50
CA VAL A 502 22.69 -4.40 11.47
C VAL A 502 23.32 -3.93 12.79
N MET A 503 24.35 -4.62 13.29
CA MET A 503 25.09 -4.19 14.49
C MET A 503 25.83 -2.86 14.26
N GLN A 504 26.48 -2.68 13.09
CA GLN A 504 27.15 -1.44 12.72
C GLN A 504 26.20 -0.25 12.70
N LEU A 505 25.03 -0.38 12.05
CA LEU A 505 24.02 0.68 12.01
C LEU A 505 23.51 1.01 13.42
N SER A 506 23.21 0.00 14.23
CA SER A 506 22.73 0.22 15.61
C SER A 506 23.75 0.98 16.45
N ALA A 507 25.04 0.62 16.38
CA ALA A 507 26.12 1.30 17.08
C ALA A 507 26.28 2.76 16.60
N ALA A 508 26.27 3.01 15.28
CA ALA A 508 26.33 4.36 14.71
C ALA A 508 25.09 5.22 15.07
N MET A 509 23.93 4.59 15.20
CA MET A 509 22.71 5.22 15.72
C MET A 509 22.72 5.44 17.25
N GLY A 510 23.79 5.07 17.96
CA GLY A 510 23.94 5.24 19.40
C GLY A 510 23.31 4.12 20.22
N ASN A 511 23.45 2.87 19.76
CA ASN A 511 22.89 1.63 20.33
C ASN A 511 21.35 1.54 20.30
N LEU A 512 20.70 2.22 19.34
CA LEU A 512 19.26 2.05 19.12
C LEU A 512 18.92 0.61 18.75
N THR A 513 17.78 0.11 19.20
CA THR A 513 17.34 -1.23 18.81
C THR A 513 16.85 -1.25 17.37
N VAL A 514 17.37 -2.17 16.57
CA VAL A 514 17.01 -2.33 15.15
C VAL A 514 16.49 -3.73 14.91
N VAL A 515 15.36 -3.83 14.19
CA VAL A 515 14.74 -5.06 13.69
C VAL A 515 14.79 -5.02 12.16
N LEU A 516 15.75 -5.71 11.56
CA LEU A 516 15.76 -5.96 10.12
C LEU A 516 14.75 -7.07 9.79
N LYS A 517 13.60 -6.67 9.24
CA LYS A 517 12.50 -7.56 8.83
C LYS A 517 12.94 -8.40 7.63
N GLY A 518 12.91 -9.73 7.72
CA GLY A 518 13.63 -10.63 6.80
C GLY A 518 12.92 -11.95 6.45
N GLU A 519 13.72 -12.94 6.02
CA GLU A 519 13.30 -14.36 6.07
C GLU A 519 13.46 -14.89 7.49
N GLU A 520 14.55 -14.55 8.17
CA GLU A 520 14.61 -14.49 9.63
C GLU A 520 14.69 -13.01 10.03
N ASP A 521 14.04 -12.61 11.12
CA ASP A 521 14.11 -11.22 11.57
C ASP A 521 15.36 -11.03 12.45
N ILE A 522 16.28 -10.16 12.02
CA ILE A 522 17.57 -9.92 12.68
C ILE A 522 17.42 -8.72 13.61
N ILE A 523 17.66 -8.93 14.90
CA ILE A 523 17.39 -7.96 15.98
C ILE A 523 18.69 -7.64 16.73
N THR A 524 18.98 -6.36 16.96
CA THR A 524 20.16 -5.93 17.74
C THR A 524 19.85 -4.76 18.67
N ASP A 525 20.66 -4.62 19.72
CA ASP A 525 20.80 -3.43 20.59
C ASP A 525 22.22 -2.83 20.52
N GLY A 526 22.94 -3.08 19.42
CA GLY A 526 24.32 -2.63 19.19
C GLY A 526 25.36 -3.45 19.94
N ASN A 527 24.95 -4.20 20.97
CA ASN A 527 25.83 -4.99 21.84
C ASN A 527 25.73 -6.49 21.54
N ARG A 528 24.60 -6.96 21.00
CA ARG A 528 24.41 -8.34 20.51
C ARG A 528 23.48 -8.39 19.31
N VAL A 529 23.55 -9.49 18.56
CA VAL A 529 22.56 -9.85 17.54
C VAL A 529 21.79 -11.08 18.01
N ILE A 530 20.48 -11.08 17.75
CA ILE A 530 19.54 -12.16 18.02
C ILE A 530 18.69 -12.36 16.77
N VAL A 531 18.33 -13.61 16.46
CA VAL A 531 17.58 -13.96 15.25
C VAL A 531 16.22 -14.54 15.67
N CYS A 532 15.13 -14.02 15.09
CA CYS A 532 13.79 -14.60 15.25
C CYS A 532 13.51 -15.56 14.08
N SER A 533 13.91 -16.81 14.26
CA SER A 533 13.75 -17.90 13.29
C SER A 533 12.42 -18.67 13.42
N GLN A 534 11.46 -18.14 14.19
CA GLN A 534 10.15 -18.79 14.37
C GLN A 534 9.39 -18.86 13.04
N GLU A 535 8.97 -20.07 12.65
CA GLU A 535 8.29 -20.34 11.37
C GLU A 535 7.10 -19.40 11.07
N GLY A 536 6.94 -19.06 9.79
CA GLY A 536 5.90 -18.17 9.25
C GLY A 536 5.23 -18.79 8.03
N SER A 537 5.16 -18.03 6.93
CA SER A 537 4.83 -18.54 5.60
C SER A 537 5.53 -17.74 4.50
N GLY A 538 5.53 -18.27 3.27
CA GLY A 538 5.94 -17.51 2.08
C GLY A 538 4.96 -16.41 1.65
N ARG A 539 3.81 -16.25 2.32
CA ARG A 539 2.77 -15.27 1.96
C ARG A 539 3.01 -13.93 2.66
N ARG A 540 3.76 -13.07 1.98
CA ARG A 540 3.95 -11.66 2.33
C ARG A 540 2.63 -10.90 2.16
N CYS A 541 2.11 -10.32 3.24
CA CYS A 541 0.93 -9.46 3.23
C CYS A 541 1.34 -7.99 3.41
N GLY A 542 0.73 -7.05 2.68
CA GLY A 542 1.18 -5.65 2.65
C GLY A 542 1.24 -4.98 4.02
N GLY A 543 0.23 -5.21 4.87
CA GLY A 543 0.17 -4.66 6.23
C GLY A 543 0.81 -5.52 7.33
N GLN A 544 1.66 -6.49 6.97
CA GLN A 544 2.35 -7.32 7.96
C GLN A 544 3.35 -6.51 8.81
N GLY A 545 3.92 -5.44 8.25
CA GLY A 545 4.75 -4.48 9.00
C GLY A 545 3.94 -3.73 10.06
N ASP A 546 2.75 -3.25 9.70
CA ASP A 546 1.86 -2.54 10.62
C ASP A 546 1.45 -3.40 11.83
N LEU A 547 1.17 -4.70 11.59
CA LEU A 547 0.89 -5.66 12.68
C LEU A 547 2.08 -5.78 13.63
N LEU A 548 3.30 -5.85 13.10
CA LEU A 548 4.53 -5.91 13.88
C LEU A 548 4.72 -4.64 14.72
N SER A 549 4.70 -3.46 14.09
CA SER A 549 4.99 -2.19 14.77
C SER A 549 3.89 -1.80 15.76
N GLY A 550 2.62 -2.10 15.47
CA GLY A 550 1.50 -2.00 16.42
C GLY A 550 1.65 -2.93 17.64
N SER A 551 2.00 -4.19 17.41
CA SER A 551 2.24 -5.17 18.49
C SER A 551 3.45 -4.79 19.35
N LEU A 552 4.52 -4.32 18.72
CA LEU A 552 5.73 -3.84 19.36
C LEU A 552 5.48 -2.61 20.24
N GLY A 553 4.56 -1.72 19.84
CA GLY A 553 4.10 -0.60 20.67
C GLY A 553 3.61 -1.05 22.05
N VAL A 554 2.85 -2.15 22.12
CA VAL A 554 2.35 -2.71 23.38
C VAL A 554 3.47 -3.38 24.17
N LEU A 555 4.21 -4.29 23.52
CA LEU A 555 5.27 -5.07 24.16
C LEU A 555 6.41 -4.19 24.68
N ALA A 556 6.71 -3.07 24.00
CA ALA A 556 7.70 -2.10 24.47
C ALA A 556 7.26 -1.41 25.76
N HIS A 557 6.00 -0.98 25.87
CA HIS A 557 5.46 -0.42 27.10
C HIS A 557 5.58 -1.43 28.25
N TRP A 558 5.16 -2.67 28.05
CA TRP A 558 5.23 -3.72 29.06
C TRP A 558 6.68 -4.04 29.48
N ALA A 559 7.59 -4.16 28.51
CA ALA A 559 9.01 -4.38 28.76
C ALA A 559 9.64 -3.24 29.57
N PHE A 560 9.30 -1.98 29.30
CA PHE A 560 9.75 -0.83 30.08
C PHE A 560 9.02 -0.65 31.43
N SER A 561 8.03 -1.48 31.74
CA SER A 561 7.25 -1.40 32.99
C SER A 561 7.64 -2.45 34.04
N VAL A 562 8.47 -3.44 33.70
CA VAL A 562 9.01 -4.41 34.67
C VAL A 562 10.36 -3.96 35.25
N PRO A 563 10.75 -4.42 36.46
CA PRO A 563 12.06 -4.13 37.04
C PRO A 563 13.22 -4.64 36.18
N ALA A 564 14.36 -3.96 36.23
CA ALA A 564 15.54 -4.30 35.43
C ALA A 564 16.10 -5.70 35.77
N GLU A 565 15.92 -6.13 37.03
CA GLU A 565 16.30 -7.46 37.54
C GLU A 565 15.56 -8.59 36.79
N THR A 566 14.33 -8.34 36.34
CA THR A 566 13.53 -9.29 35.55
C THR A 566 14.13 -9.53 34.16
N MET A 567 14.86 -8.56 33.61
CA MET A 567 15.46 -8.61 32.26
C MET A 567 16.81 -9.34 32.20
N LYS A 568 17.36 -9.74 33.36
CA LYS A 568 18.66 -10.43 33.51
C LYS A 568 19.83 -9.64 32.91
N SER A 569 20.20 -9.95 31.67
CA SER A 569 21.32 -9.35 30.93
C SER A 569 20.87 -8.77 29.58
N THR A 570 19.57 -8.58 29.36
CA THR A 570 18.97 -8.15 28.09
C THR A 570 18.31 -6.77 28.24
N THR A 571 18.21 -6.00 27.16
CA THR A 571 17.56 -4.69 27.15
C THR A 571 16.04 -4.82 26.91
N PRO A 572 15.18 -3.98 27.53
CA PRO A 572 13.73 -4.06 27.34
C PRO A 572 13.26 -3.97 25.87
N PRO A 573 13.82 -3.08 25.02
CA PRO A 573 13.55 -3.07 23.58
C PRO A 573 13.79 -4.40 22.88
N LEU A 574 14.87 -5.12 23.22
CA LEU A 574 15.25 -6.36 22.55
C LEU A 574 14.28 -7.51 22.87
N VAL A 575 13.78 -7.56 24.12
CA VAL A 575 12.73 -8.50 24.53
C VAL A 575 11.40 -8.17 23.82
N ALA A 576 11.02 -6.89 23.79
CA ALA A 576 9.81 -6.45 23.11
C ALA A 576 9.84 -6.72 21.60
N ALA A 577 10.97 -6.41 20.94
CA ALA A 577 11.22 -6.67 19.53
C ALA A 577 11.11 -8.16 19.20
N TYR A 578 11.79 -9.03 19.96
CA TYR A 578 11.72 -10.47 19.75
C TYR A 578 10.29 -11.01 19.94
N GLY A 579 9.58 -10.56 20.96
CA GLY A 579 8.17 -10.91 21.18
C GLY A 579 7.26 -10.48 20.03
N ALA A 580 7.45 -9.28 19.49
CA ALA A 580 6.64 -8.76 18.39
C ALA A 580 6.91 -9.52 17.07
N CYS A 581 8.17 -9.87 16.79
CA CYS A 581 8.54 -10.70 15.63
C CYS A 581 7.94 -12.10 15.76
N ALA A 582 8.19 -12.78 16.88
CA ALA A 582 7.65 -14.10 17.20
C ALA A 582 6.12 -14.15 17.02
N LEU A 583 5.41 -13.16 17.56
CA LEU A 583 3.96 -13.04 17.42
C LEU A 583 3.53 -12.84 15.96
N THR A 584 4.15 -11.89 15.25
CA THR A 584 3.82 -11.58 13.85
C THR A 584 4.01 -12.79 12.94
N ARG A 585 5.13 -13.51 13.12
CA ARG A 585 5.45 -14.75 12.40
C ARG A 585 4.44 -15.87 12.70
N GLN A 586 4.08 -16.06 13.97
CA GLN A 586 3.07 -17.03 14.41
C GLN A 586 1.65 -16.70 13.92
N CYS A 587 1.30 -15.42 13.78
CA CYS A 587 0.04 -14.98 13.16
C CYS A 587 0.04 -15.31 11.66
N ASN A 588 1.14 -14.98 10.96
CA ASN A 588 1.29 -15.27 9.54
C ASN A 588 1.21 -16.78 9.24
N ARG A 589 1.85 -17.63 10.06
CA ARG A 589 1.76 -19.10 9.91
C ARG A 589 0.35 -19.63 10.10
N GLN A 590 -0.36 -19.21 11.16
CA GLN A 590 -1.73 -19.68 11.43
C GLN A 590 -2.73 -19.21 10.36
N ALA A 591 -2.63 -17.95 9.92
CA ALA A 591 -3.49 -17.42 8.87
C ALA A 591 -3.21 -18.12 7.53
N PHE A 592 -1.94 -18.35 7.19
CA PHE A 592 -1.57 -19.11 5.99
C PHE A 592 -2.04 -20.57 6.03
N HIS A 593 -2.02 -21.24 7.18
CA HIS A 593 -2.59 -22.59 7.32
C HIS A 593 -4.11 -22.61 7.08
N LYS A 594 -4.83 -21.51 7.33
CA LYS A 594 -6.28 -21.40 7.14
C LYS A 594 -6.67 -20.93 5.73
N HIS A 595 -5.95 -19.97 5.16
CA HIS A 595 -6.33 -19.25 3.94
C HIS A 595 -5.35 -19.42 2.77
N GLY A 596 -4.18 -20.05 2.99
CA GLY A 596 -3.17 -20.29 1.97
C GLY A 596 -2.80 -19.03 1.19
N ARG A 597 -2.81 -19.11 -0.15
CA ARG A 597 -2.51 -17.98 -1.05
C ARG A 597 -3.40 -16.76 -0.78
N ALA A 598 -4.67 -16.96 -0.38
CA ALA A 598 -5.65 -15.89 -0.18
C ALA A 598 -5.43 -15.07 1.11
N THR A 599 -4.52 -15.49 1.99
CA THR A 599 -4.26 -14.81 3.28
C THR A 599 -4.01 -13.32 3.08
N THR A 600 -4.61 -12.50 3.96
CA THR A 600 -4.51 -11.04 4.04
C THR A 600 -4.01 -10.59 5.42
N THR A 601 -3.73 -9.30 5.59
CA THR A 601 -3.45 -8.71 6.92
C THR A 601 -4.63 -8.90 7.88
N SER A 602 -5.87 -8.80 7.39
CA SER A 602 -7.09 -8.94 8.20
C SER A 602 -7.24 -10.35 8.79
N ASP A 603 -6.77 -11.38 8.09
CA ASP A 603 -6.75 -12.76 8.60
C ASP A 603 -5.67 -12.92 9.66
N MET A 604 -4.47 -12.36 9.44
CA MET A 604 -3.41 -12.32 10.45
C MET A 604 -3.84 -11.61 11.75
N ILE A 605 -4.69 -10.57 11.65
CA ILE A 605 -5.26 -9.85 12.81
C ILE A 605 -6.26 -10.70 13.60
N GLN A 606 -6.94 -11.65 12.96
CA GLN A 606 -7.81 -12.61 13.65
C GLN A 606 -6.99 -13.61 14.47
N GLU A 607 -5.80 -14.00 13.97
CA GLU A 607 -4.91 -14.95 14.65
C GLU A 607 -4.18 -14.37 15.88
N ILE A 608 -4.12 -13.05 16.06
CA ILE A 608 -3.32 -12.43 17.15
C ILE A 608 -3.62 -13.04 18.51
N GLY A 609 -4.89 -13.19 18.90
CA GLY A 609 -5.25 -13.79 20.20
C GLY A 609 -4.84 -15.26 20.34
N SER A 610 -4.93 -16.04 19.26
CA SER A 610 -4.51 -17.45 19.22
C SER A 610 -2.98 -17.56 19.31
N ALA A 611 -2.26 -16.75 18.53
CA ALA A 611 -0.81 -16.66 18.51
C ALA A 611 -0.25 -16.19 19.86
N PHE A 612 -0.83 -15.14 20.43
CA PHE A 612 -0.43 -14.55 21.72
C PHE A 612 -0.56 -15.59 22.83
N LYS A 613 -1.73 -16.22 22.96
CA LYS A 613 -1.95 -17.29 23.93
C LYS A 613 -0.98 -18.46 23.74
N THR A 614 -0.76 -18.88 22.49
CA THR A 614 0.13 -20.00 22.15
C THR A 614 1.59 -19.71 22.52
N LEU A 615 2.03 -18.46 22.51
CA LEU A 615 3.42 -18.09 22.79
C LEU A 615 3.67 -17.61 24.23
N PHE A 616 2.75 -16.86 24.82
CA PHE A 616 3.00 -16.08 26.03
C PHE A 616 2.12 -16.48 27.23
N GLU A 617 1.08 -17.30 27.04
CA GLU A 617 0.17 -17.74 28.11
C GLU A 617 0.12 -19.27 28.29
N SER A 618 1.06 -20.01 27.66
CA SER A 618 1.06 -21.48 27.49
C SER A 618 2.12 -22.24 28.27
#